data_AF-A0A8T4MYS9-F1
#
_entry.id   AF-A0A8T4MYS9-F1
#
_cell.length_a   1.000
_cell.length_b   1.000
_cell.length_c   1.000
_cell.angle_alpha   90.00
_cell.angle_beta   90.00
_cell.angle_gamma   90.00
#
_symmetry.space_group_name_H-M   'P 1'
#
loop_
_entity.id
_entity.type
_entity.pdbx_description
1 polymer ?
#
loop_
_entity_poly.entity_id
_entity_poly.type
_entity_poly.pdbx_seq_one_letter_code
_entity_poly.pdbx_strand_id
1 'polypeptide(L)'
;MLPKKLESGRCKARPSEYHCKQHPIHKDKGIANNIQFTKIKGTDYANADPYFELDAGVPDKNLKVNFIFIEEPFKLEINGKEEGSIRGESISNIEAPFLKSFICLSSYDFVYTVSYPVLVSIYDAESDYQFQFPLVVSVNKNQPRKPQDLDGALELESEGGSKICDNKLGKETVFTLDATTAEPLKDVAISYKCISSICDIGTTKLEAQSQELGAGSEGSAILQASFPQCVNGFILAEKEGYAPAKQEFSTNIDGQSISLMLNPLKKLNTELILIDEFGGERSLRSDESALVTFLSEDSTIAQTLLYPEQRSLEVADSYYNVRIQVFKKKPLSLEATETKKCFNVPASGIGGVFGFKQEKCETFSIPSTELDQVIFGGVQFNYNLEIGSKRNIILYSLVSPEPESIEDLNAVIADISLNKDSPLFKEPELV
;
A
#
# COMPACT_ATOMS: atom_id res chain seq x y z
N MET A 1 -22.41 2.94 -12.92
CA MET A 1 -21.83 3.07 -14.27
C MET A 1 -20.31 3.09 -14.17
N LEU A 2 -19.61 2.02 -14.56
CA LEU A 2 -18.16 2.03 -14.83
C LEU A 2 -17.88 0.95 -15.91
N PRO A 3 -16.94 1.20 -16.85
CA PRO A 3 -16.68 0.32 -17.98
C PRO A 3 -16.02 -1.00 -17.58
N LYS A 4 -16.34 -2.06 -18.32
CA LYS A 4 -15.84 -3.43 -18.11
C LYS A 4 -14.42 -3.68 -18.64
N LYS A 5 -13.64 -2.63 -18.93
CA LYS A 5 -12.27 -2.75 -19.44
C LYS A 5 -11.52 -1.43 -19.26
N LEU A 6 -10.62 -1.36 -18.29
CA LEU A 6 -9.39 -0.61 -18.46
C LEU A 6 -8.51 -1.50 -19.34
N GLU A 7 -8.26 -1.09 -20.59
CA GLU A 7 -7.28 -1.77 -21.43
C GLU A 7 -5.93 -1.73 -20.73
N SER A 8 -5.27 -2.89 -20.66
CA SER A 8 -3.93 -3.04 -20.14
C SER A 8 -2.96 -2.20 -20.97
N GLY A 9 -2.47 -1.11 -20.38
CA GLY A 9 -1.32 -0.39 -20.92
C GLY A 9 -0.13 -1.32 -20.99
N ARG A 10 0.53 -1.41 -22.15
CA ARG A 10 1.78 -2.17 -22.31
C ARG A 10 2.90 -1.46 -21.56
N CYS A 11 3.42 -2.07 -20.51
CA CYS A 11 4.73 -1.71 -19.98
C CYS A 11 5.80 -2.20 -20.96
N LYS A 12 6.45 -1.29 -21.69
CA LYS A 12 7.69 -1.60 -22.40
C LYS A 12 8.85 -1.33 -21.43
N ALA A 13 9.52 -2.40 -21.00
CA ALA A 13 10.76 -2.30 -20.25
C ALA A 13 11.87 -1.73 -21.16
N ARG A 14 12.58 -0.71 -20.67
CA ARG A 14 13.94 -0.40 -21.12
C ARG A 14 14.82 -0.19 -19.88
N PRO A 15 16.07 -0.68 -19.91
CA PRO A 15 16.93 -0.74 -18.74
C PRO A 15 17.63 0.61 -18.54
N SER A 16 17.12 1.46 -17.63
CA SER A 16 17.90 2.47 -16.88
C SER A 16 17.10 3.40 -15.98
N GLU A 17 15.76 3.45 -16.07
CA GLU A 17 14.97 4.31 -15.19
C GLU A 17 13.68 3.59 -14.77
N TYR A 18 13.59 3.16 -13.51
CA TYR A 18 12.30 2.88 -12.90
C TYR A 18 11.60 4.20 -12.58
N HIS A 19 11.18 4.89 -13.64
CA HIS A 19 10.08 5.82 -13.57
C HIS A 19 8.84 5.06 -14.03
N CYS A 20 8.06 4.56 -13.08
CA CYS A 20 6.61 4.62 -13.26
C CYS A 20 6.28 6.11 -13.38
N LYS A 21 6.47 6.70 -14.57
CA LYS A 21 5.74 7.91 -14.92
C LYS A 21 4.30 7.52 -14.65
N GLN A 22 3.70 8.15 -13.65
CA GLN A 22 2.27 8.37 -13.66
C GLN A 22 2.02 9.06 -15.00
N HIS A 23 1.74 8.28 -16.05
CA HIS A 23 0.95 8.83 -17.12
C HIS A 23 -0.28 9.37 -16.40
N PRO A 24 -0.62 10.66 -16.58
CA PRO A 24 -1.87 11.17 -16.08
C PRO A 24 -2.90 10.26 -16.72
N ILE A 25 -3.42 9.33 -15.94
CA ILE A 25 -4.57 8.56 -16.35
C ILE A 25 -5.57 9.67 -16.62
N HIS A 26 -6.00 9.82 -17.88
CA HIS A 26 -7.11 10.67 -18.24
C HIS A 26 -8.38 10.06 -17.59
N LYS A 27 -8.44 10.07 -16.24
CA LYS A 27 -9.47 9.43 -15.41
C LYS A 27 -10.82 10.06 -15.71
N ASP A 28 -10.80 11.34 -16.07
CA ASP A 28 -11.98 12.16 -16.38
C ASP A 28 -12.63 11.73 -17.70
N LYS A 29 -11.86 11.21 -18.67
CA LYS A 29 -12.40 10.82 -19.98
C LYS A 29 -13.35 9.63 -19.90
N GLY A 30 -13.12 8.66 -19.02
CA GLY A 30 -14.00 7.48 -18.91
C GLY A 30 -15.39 7.80 -18.35
N ILE A 31 -15.46 8.67 -17.34
CA ILE A 31 -16.70 9.12 -16.73
C ILE A 31 -17.40 10.14 -17.63
N ALA A 32 -16.67 11.14 -18.14
CA ALA A 32 -17.18 12.12 -19.10
C ALA A 32 -17.77 11.46 -20.35
N ASN A 33 -17.08 10.45 -20.88
CA ASN A 33 -17.54 9.76 -22.09
C ASN A 33 -18.85 9.00 -21.86
N ASN A 34 -19.13 8.53 -20.64
CA ASN A 34 -20.33 7.73 -20.36
C ASN A 34 -21.54 8.57 -19.97
N ILE A 35 -21.34 9.71 -19.28
CA ILE A 35 -22.43 10.56 -18.79
C ILE A 35 -23.24 11.15 -19.95
N GLN A 36 -22.58 11.58 -21.02
CA GLN A 36 -23.22 12.10 -22.23
C GLN A 36 -24.16 11.10 -22.93
N PHE A 37 -23.98 9.79 -22.70
CA PHE A 37 -24.86 8.74 -23.22
C PHE A 37 -26.09 8.50 -22.34
N THR A 38 -26.17 9.09 -21.15
CA THR A 38 -27.31 8.95 -20.24
C THR A 38 -28.53 9.66 -20.80
N LYS A 39 -29.70 9.01 -20.80
CA LYS A 39 -30.98 9.52 -21.33
C LYS A 39 -32.12 9.29 -20.33
N ILE A 40 -33.14 10.16 -20.38
CA ILE A 40 -34.35 10.02 -19.58
C ILE A 40 -35.42 9.29 -20.39
N LYS A 41 -35.88 8.16 -19.89
CA LYS A 41 -36.95 7.36 -20.49
C LYS A 41 -38.20 8.20 -20.75
N GLY A 42 -38.72 8.13 -21.97
CA GLY A 42 -39.93 8.85 -22.38
C GLY A 42 -39.69 10.23 -23.00
N THR A 43 -38.44 10.71 -23.06
CA THR A 43 -38.04 11.98 -23.70
C THR A 43 -37.55 11.81 -25.15
N ASP A 44 -37.26 12.90 -25.86
CA ASP A 44 -36.76 12.87 -27.24
C ASP A 44 -35.28 12.47 -27.31
N TYR A 45 -35.02 11.18 -27.55
CA TYR A 45 -33.70 10.67 -27.89
C TYR A 45 -33.78 9.47 -28.84
N ALA A 46 -32.79 9.35 -29.73
CA ALA A 46 -32.65 8.19 -30.60
C ALA A 46 -31.87 7.09 -29.88
N ASN A 47 -32.45 5.88 -29.78
CA ASN A 47 -31.84 4.62 -29.33
C ASN A 47 -30.77 4.76 -28.24
N ALA A 48 -31.17 4.63 -26.97
CA ALA A 48 -30.25 4.44 -25.86
C ALA A 48 -30.01 2.95 -25.61
N ASP A 49 -28.78 2.58 -25.24
CA ASP A 49 -28.55 1.30 -24.59
C ASP A 49 -29.33 1.30 -23.26
N PRO A 50 -30.11 0.26 -22.92
CA PRO A 50 -30.87 0.18 -21.68
C PRO A 50 -30.03 0.44 -20.41
N TYR A 51 -28.72 0.20 -20.49
CA TYR A 51 -27.77 0.50 -19.42
C TYR A 51 -27.65 1.99 -19.08
N PHE A 52 -27.89 2.89 -20.05
CA PHE A 52 -27.80 4.35 -19.90
C PHE A 52 -29.16 5.05 -19.80
N GLU A 53 -30.24 4.29 -19.65
CA GLU A 53 -31.60 4.81 -19.56
C GLU A 53 -32.03 4.99 -18.10
N LEU A 54 -32.42 6.21 -17.73
CA LEU A 54 -32.95 6.55 -16.41
C LEU A 54 -34.46 6.78 -16.49
N ASP A 55 -35.22 6.13 -15.61
CA ASP A 55 -36.66 6.39 -15.47
C ASP A 55 -36.87 7.50 -14.43
N ALA A 56 -37.19 8.70 -14.90
CA ALA A 56 -37.51 9.85 -14.06
C ALA A 56 -39.02 10.10 -13.96
N GLY A 57 -39.86 9.21 -14.53
CA GLY A 57 -41.32 9.38 -14.54
C GLY A 57 -41.81 10.55 -15.40
N VAL A 58 -41.05 10.98 -16.42
CA VAL A 58 -41.39 12.11 -17.30
C VAL A 58 -41.60 11.63 -18.75
N PRO A 59 -42.83 11.24 -19.14
CA PRO A 59 -43.11 10.78 -20.49
C PRO A 59 -43.48 11.95 -21.42
N ASP A 60 -42.50 12.76 -21.81
CA ASP A 60 -42.70 13.89 -22.73
C ASP A 60 -41.65 13.92 -23.85
N LYS A 61 -42.10 13.62 -25.08
CA LYS A 61 -41.27 13.55 -26.28
C LYS A 61 -40.91 14.92 -26.88
N ASN A 62 -41.38 16.02 -26.30
CA ASN A 62 -40.95 17.36 -26.72
C ASN A 62 -39.73 17.84 -25.92
N LEU A 63 -39.41 17.16 -24.82
CA LEU A 63 -38.27 17.47 -23.98
C LEU A 63 -37.01 16.76 -24.48
N LYS A 64 -35.91 17.51 -24.58
CA LYS A 64 -34.55 17.01 -24.81
C LYS A 64 -33.73 17.22 -23.55
N VAL A 65 -33.30 16.12 -22.94
CA VAL A 65 -32.50 16.14 -21.70
C VAL A 65 -31.06 15.73 -21.99
N ASN A 66 -30.12 16.58 -21.62
CA ASN A 66 -28.69 16.34 -21.76
C ASN A 66 -27.98 16.40 -20.40
N PHE A 67 -27.03 15.49 -20.23
CA PHE A 67 -26.14 15.45 -19.07
C PHE A 67 -24.74 15.82 -19.52
N ILE A 68 -24.22 16.91 -18.99
CA ILE A 68 -22.89 17.44 -19.34
C ILE A 68 -22.00 17.26 -18.12
N PHE A 69 -20.97 16.45 -18.24
CA PHE A 69 -19.95 16.31 -17.21
C PHE A 69 -19.12 17.60 -17.11
N ILE A 70 -18.91 18.09 -15.90
CA ILE A 70 -18.01 19.22 -15.62
C ILE A 70 -16.76 18.63 -14.97
N GLU A 71 -15.58 18.91 -15.55
CA GLU A 71 -14.31 18.30 -15.15
C GLU A 71 -13.88 18.67 -13.72
N GLU A 72 -14.22 19.86 -13.24
CA GLU A 72 -13.89 20.30 -11.88
C GLU A 72 -15.08 21.00 -11.17
N PRO A 73 -15.23 20.84 -9.84
CA PRO A 73 -14.41 20.03 -8.93
C PRO A 73 -14.70 18.53 -9.02
N PHE A 74 -13.66 17.71 -9.21
CA PHE A 74 -13.74 16.25 -9.20
C PHE A 74 -13.05 15.68 -7.96
N LYS A 75 -13.76 14.81 -7.23
CA LYS A 75 -13.23 14.11 -6.05
C LYS A 75 -13.22 12.61 -6.31
N LEU A 76 -12.06 11.97 -6.15
CA LEU A 76 -11.91 10.52 -6.17
C LEU A 76 -11.04 10.09 -4.99
N GLU A 77 -11.63 9.33 -4.08
CA GLU A 77 -10.94 8.66 -2.99
C GLU A 77 -11.03 7.15 -3.22
N ILE A 78 -9.92 6.46 -3.03
CA ILE A 78 -9.84 5.00 -3.16
C ILE A 78 -9.24 4.47 -1.86
N ASN A 79 -10.01 3.66 -1.15
CA ASN A 79 -9.63 3.06 0.12
C ASN A 79 -9.58 1.53 0.00
N GLY A 80 -8.74 0.88 0.80
CA GLY A 80 -8.80 -0.58 0.97
C GLY A 80 -10.06 -1.00 1.74
N LYS A 81 -10.43 -2.29 1.62
CA LYS A 81 -11.54 -2.89 2.39
C LYS A 81 -11.21 -3.08 3.88
N GLU A 82 -9.93 -3.16 4.23
CA GLU A 82 -9.38 -3.21 5.60
C GLU A 82 -8.65 -1.91 5.95
N GLU A 83 -8.48 -1.60 7.25
CA GLU A 83 -7.69 -0.45 7.70
C GLU A 83 -6.21 -0.60 7.29
N GLY A 84 -5.73 0.23 6.35
CA GLY A 84 -4.34 0.24 5.93
C GLY A 84 -4.14 0.56 4.45
N SER A 85 -2.91 0.41 3.98
CA SER A 85 -2.58 0.49 2.56
C SER A 85 -3.40 -0.49 1.75
N ILE A 86 -3.78 -0.13 0.51
CA ILE A 86 -4.47 -1.04 -0.41
C ILE A 86 -3.54 -2.23 -0.67
N ARG A 87 -3.77 -3.32 0.05
CA ARG A 87 -3.03 -4.56 -0.11
C ARG A 87 -3.69 -5.34 -1.23
N GLY A 88 -2.93 -5.55 -2.29
CA GLY A 88 -3.31 -6.48 -3.33
C GLY A 88 -3.36 -7.88 -2.73
N GLU A 89 -4.50 -8.54 -2.78
CA GLU A 89 -4.52 -9.99 -2.58
C GLU A 89 -3.78 -10.60 -3.77
N SER A 90 -2.68 -11.31 -3.48
CA SER A 90 -2.03 -12.11 -4.50
C SER A 90 -3.04 -13.12 -5.02
N ILE A 91 -3.12 -13.29 -6.34
CA ILE A 91 -3.93 -14.33 -6.96
C ILE A 91 -3.31 -15.68 -6.53
N SER A 92 -3.79 -16.21 -5.40
CA SER A 92 -3.19 -17.31 -4.66
C SER A 92 -3.22 -18.64 -5.42
N ASN A 93 -4.12 -18.79 -6.40
CA ASN A 93 -4.31 -20.01 -7.20
C ASN A 93 -3.62 -19.99 -8.58
N ILE A 94 -2.62 -19.14 -8.81
CA ILE A 94 -1.76 -19.32 -9.99
C ILE A 94 -0.82 -20.49 -9.69
N GLU A 95 -0.95 -21.58 -10.46
CA GLU A 95 -0.16 -22.83 -10.35
C GLU A 95 1.35 -22.60 -10.53
N ALA A 96 1.73 -21.41 -11.01
CA ALA A 96 3.09 -20.96 -11.24
C ALA A 96 3.50 -19.85 -10.23
N PRO A 97 4.10 -20.22 -9.08
CA PRO A 97 4.65 -19.28 -8.09
C PRO A 97 5.54 -18.17 -8.66
N PHE A 98 6.28 -18.44 -9.74
CA PHE A 98 7.14 -17.46 -10.39
C PHE A 98 6.36 -16.28 -10.99
N LEU A 99 5.16 -16.51 -11.53
CA LEU A 99 4.30 -15.44 -12.06
C LEU A 99 3.85 -14.49 -10.95
N LYS A 100 3.75 -14.95 -9.70
CA LYS A 100 3.45 -14.09 -8.54
C LYS A 100 4.60 -13.13 -8.21
N SER A 101 5.84 -13.52 -8.52
CA SER A 101 7.05 -12.71 -8.25
C SER A 101 7.34 -11.71 -9.37
N PHE A 102 7.02 -12.03 -10.62
CA PHE A 102 7.32 -11.20 -11.79
C PHE A 102 6.14 -10.37 -12.32
N ILE A 103 4.92 -10.89 -12.20
CA ILE A 103 3.72 -10.16 -12.63
C ILE A 103 3.03 -9.73 -11.35
N CYS A 104 3.04 -8.44 -11.04
CA CYS A 104 2.29 -7.85 -9.93
C CYS A 104 0.77 -7.93 -10.18
N LEU A 105 0.25 -9.14 -10.43
CA LEU A 105 -1.18 -9.44 -10.55
C LEU A 105 -1.74 -9.54 -9.14
N SER A 106 -2.06 -8.37 -8.63
CA SER A 106 -2.81 -8.19 -7.42
C SER A 106 -4.28 -8.00 -7.77
N SER A 107 -5.16 -8.80 -7.17
CA SER A 107 -6.57 -8.41 -7.09
C SER A 107 -6.71 -7.39 -5.96
N TYR A 108 -7.35 -6.27 -6.26
CA TYR A 108 -7.58 -5.21 -5.28
C TYR A 108 -9.05 -5.15 -4.94
N ASP A 109 -9.37 -5.47 -3.69
CA ASP A 109 -10.65 -5.18 -3.08
C ASP A 109 -10.62 -3.73 -2.59
N PHE A 110 -10.97 -2.78 -3.47
CA PHE A 110 -11.02 -1.37 -3.14
C PHE A 110 -12.44 -0.81 -3.09
N VAL A 111 -12.60 0.15 -2.19
CA VAL A 111 -13.82 0.91 -1.95
C VAL A 111 -13.53 2.32 -2.43
N TYR A 112 -14.24 2.76 -3.48
CA TYR A 112 -14.11 4.10 -4.03
C TYR A 112 -15.25 5.01 -3.57
N THR A 113 -14.89 6.26 -3.31
CA THR A 113 -15.82 7.37 -3.21
C THR A 113 -15.51 8.33 -4.34
N VAL A 114 -16.49 8.60 -5.20
CA VAL A 114 -16.34 9.54 -6.30
C VAL A 114 -17.47 10.57 -6.27
N SER A 115 -17.11 11.84 -6.39
CA SER A 115 -18.06 12.95 -6.47
C SER A 115 -17.68 13.89 -7.60
N TYR A 116 -18.64 14.22 -8.47
CA TYR A 116 -18.43 15.15 -9.57
C TYR A 116 -19.72 15.89 -9.96
N PRO A 117 -19.60 17.14 -10.43
CA PRO A 117 -20.70 17.91 -10.95
C PRO A 117 -21.13 17.43 -12.35
N VAL A 118 -22.44 17.41 -12.57
CA VAL A 118 -23.09 17.22 -13.86
C VAL A 118 -24.07 18.36 -14.06
N LEU A 119 -23.96 19.07 -15.17
CA LEU A 119 -24.97 20.03 -15.59
C LEU A 119 -26.08 19.28 -16.33
N VAL A 120 -27.29 19.34 -15.78
CA VAL A 120 -28.48 18.84 -16.47
C VAL A 120 -29.07 19.99 -17.27
N SER A 121 -29.26 19.78 -18.57
CA SER A 121 -29.86 20.74 -19.47
C SER A 121 -31.11 20.14 -20.08
N ILE A 122 -32.24 20.80 -19.85
CA ILE A 122 -33.55 20.42 -20.37
C ILE A 122 -33.96 21.48 -21.38
N TYR A 123 -34.21 21.05 -22.61
CA TYR A 123 -34.70 21.91 -23.67
C TYR A 123 -36.11 21.45 -24.07
N ASP A 124 -37.06 22.38 -24.06
CA ASP A 124 -38.42 22.16 -24.53
C ASP A 124 -38.57 22.72 -25.94
N ALA A 125 -38.83 21.84 -26.90
CA ALA A 125 -38.98 22.21 -28.30
C ALA A 125 -40.26 22.99 -28.61
N GLU A 126 -41.30 22.91 -27.77
CA GLU A 126 -42.56 23.63 -27.98
C GLU A 126 -42.46 25.09 -27.55
N SER A 127 -41.85 25.34 -26.39
CA SER A 127 -41.72 26.68 -25.82
C SER A 127 -40.42 27.40 -26.18
N ASP A 128 -39.50 26.73 -26.88
CA ASP A 128 -38.14 27.22 -27.19
C ASP A 128 -37.40 27.71 -25.93
N TYR A 129 -37.56 26.95 -24.84
CA TYR A 129 -37.02 27.30 -23.52
C TYR A 129 -36.00 26.27 -23.06
N GLN A 130 -34.90 26.76 -22.46
CA GLN A 130 -33.85 25.94 -21.89
C GLN A 130 -33.72 26.19 -20.40
N PHE A 131 -33.89 25.14 -19.62
CA PHE A 131 -33.65 25.12 -18.18
C PHE A 131 -32.38 24.33 -17.87
N GLN A 132 -31.50 24.88 -17.04
CA GLN A 132 -30.28 24.21 -16.62
C GLN A 132 -30.11 24.28 -15.12
N PHE A 133 -29.67 23.18 -14.53
CA PHE A 133 -29.31 23.13 -13.12
C PHE A 133 -28.15 22.16 -12.90
N PRO A 134 -27.22 22.48 -11.98
CA PRO A 134 -26.14 21.58 -11.61
C PRO A 134 -26.65 20.52 -10.62
N LEU A 135 -26.15 19.30 -10.77
CA LEU A 135 -26.32 18.20 -9.83
C LEU A 135 -24.94 17.63 -9.49
N VAL A 136 -24.68 17.33 -8.22
CA VAL A 136 -23.48 16.58 -7.83
C VAL A 136 -23.82 15.10 -7.78
N VAL A 137 -23.20 14.32 -8.66
CA VAL A 137 -23.22 12.87 -8.56
C VAL A 137 -22.24 12.46 -7.48
N SER A 138 -22.70 11.69 -6.49
CA SER A 138 -21.85 11.15 -5.44
C SER A 138 -22.11 9.65 -5.26
N VAL A 139 -21.05 8.87 -5.43
CA VAL A 139 -20.99 7.46 -5.08
C VAL A 139 -20.09 7.36 -3.87
N ASN A 140 -20.63 6.88 -2.75
CA ASN A 140 -19.88 6.75 -1.50
C ASN A 140 -19.65 5.28 -1.22
N LYS A 141 -18.39 4.88 -1.02
CA LYS A 141 -18.00 3.50 -0.73
C LYS A 141 -18.61 2.46 -1.69
N ASN A 142 -18.50 2.67 -3.00
CA ASN A 142 -19.09 1.83 -4.06
C ASN A 142 -20.63 1.76 -4.05
N GLN A 143 -21.32 2.55 -3.23
CA GLN A 143 -22.78 2.58 -3.14
C GLN A 143 -23.32 3.89 -3.71
N PRO A 144 -24.38 3.85 -4.55
CA PRO A 144 -25.06 5.07 -4.96
C PRO A 144 -25.69 5.74 -3.73
N ARG A 145 -25.59 7.06 -3.64
CA ARG A 145 -26.27 7.82 -2.58
C ARG A 145 -27.78 7.59 -2.72
N LYS A 146 -28.42 7.06 -1.68
CA LYS A 146 -29.89 7.06 -1.58
C LYS A 146 -30.32 8.47 -1.15
N PRO A 147 -31.38 9.06 -1.74
CA PRO A 147 -31.96 10.28 -1.19
C PRO A 147 -32.33 10.00 0.27
N GLN A 148 -31.73 10.77 1.16
CA GLN A 148 -32.02 10.71 2.59
C GLN A 148 -33.31 11.50 2.78
N ASP A 149 -34.32 10.90 3.41
CA ASP A 149 -35.52 11.64 3.80
C ASP A 149 -35.08 12.87 4.60
N LEU A 150 -35.55 14.03 4.17
CA LEU A 150 -35.01 15.35 4.51
C LEU A 150 -35.47 15.84 5.89
N ASP A 151 -35.57 14.93 6.84
CA ASP A 151 -35.88 15.21 8.23
C ASP A 151 -34.63 14.94 9.10
N GLY A 152 -33.75 15.94 9.19
CA GLY A 152 -32.80 16.04 10.30
C GLY A 152 -31.29 15.92 10.04
N ALA A 153 -30.81 15.95 8.80
CA ALA A 153 -29.37 15.84 8.49
C ALA A 153 -28.70 17.16 8.05
N LEU A 154 -29.11 18.28 8.65
CA LEU A 154 -28.34 19.54 8.59
C LEU A 154 -27.35 19.56 9.76
N GLU A 155 -26.27 18.82 9.63
CA GLU A 155 -24.94 19.06 10.22
C GLU A 155 -24.10 17.82 9.93
N LEU A 156 -22.80 18.01 9.70
CA LEU A 156 -21.84 17.04 9.16
C LEU A 156 -21.82 17.02 7.62
N GLU A 157 -21.11 17.99 7.05
CA GLU A 157 -19.96 17.74 6.18
C GLU A 157 -19.60 19.01 5.38
N SER A 158 -18.67 19.79 5.91
CA SER A 158 -17.71 20.55 5.11
C SER A 158 -16.65 21.16 6.02
N GLU A 159 -15.43 20.62 5.99
CA GLU A 159 -14.11 21.30 6.10
C GLU A 159 -13.04 20.29 6.54
N GLY A 160 -11.86 20.39 5.91
CA GLY A 160 -10.81 19.37 5.95
C GLY A 160 -10.12 19.21 7.30
N GLY A 161 -9.56 18.01 7.50
CA GLY A 161 -8.97 17.58 8.77
C GLY A 161 -9.89 16.59 9.49
N SER A 162 -9.33 15.47 9.95
CA SER A 162 -10.07 14.66 10.91
C SER A 162 -10.27 15.50 12.17
N LYS A 163 -11.53 15.81 12.53
CA LYS A 163 -11.89 16.54 13.77
C LYS A 163 -11.22 15.97 15.04
N ILE A 164 -10.69 14.74 14.96
CA ILE A 164 -9.91 14.09 16.01
C ILE A 164 -8.63 14.89 16.31
N CYS A 165 -7.89 15.36 15.30
CA CYS A 165 -6.62 16.06 15.52
C CYS A 165 -6.80 17.49 16.04
N ASP A 166 -7.95 18.10 15.81
CA ASP A 166 -8.26 19.46 16.28
C ASP A 166 -8.61 19.48 17.77
N ASN A 167 -9.21 18.40 18.29
CA ASN A 167 -9.66 18.28 19.66
C ASN A 167 -8.61 17.63 20.57
N LYS A 168 -7.50 18.33 20.78
CA LYS A 168 -6.40 17.92 21.67
C LYS A 168 -6.73 18.27 23.13
N LEU A 169 -7.32 17.33 23.87
CA LEU A 169 -7.75 17.56 25.26
C LEU A 169 -6.83 16.89 26.29
N GLY A 170 -6.28 15.71 25.99
CA GLY A 170 -5.45 14.95 26.93
C GLY A 170 -4.06 15.54 27.06
N LYS A 171 -3.66 15.97 28.26
CA LYS A 171 -2.32 16.52 28.50
C LYS A 171 -1.37 15.40 28.87
N GLU A 172 -0.43 15.09 28.00
CA GLU A 172 0.48 13.95 28.16
C GLU A 172 1.93 14.39 28.11
N THR A 173 2.79 13.59 28.75
CA THR A 173 4.24 13.82 28.76
C THR A 173 4.95 12.66 28.06
N VAL A 174 5.75 12.99 27.04
CA VAL A 174 6.57 12.02 26.32
C VAL A 174 8.04 12.28 26.62
N PHE A 175 8.73 11.24 27.08
CA PHE A 175 10.18 11.21 27.23
C PHE A 175 10.79 10.39 26.10
N THR A 176 11.94 10.83 25.57
CA THR A 176 12.63 10.13 24.49
C THR A 176 14.08 9.83 24.86
N LEU A 177 14.50 8.59 24.66
CA LEU A 177 15.80 8.07 25.06
C LEU A 177 16.44 7.26 23.93
N ASP A 178 17.76 7.29 23.87
CA ASP A 178 18.54 6.37 23.05
C ASP A 178 18.46 4.96 23.68
N ALA A 179 18.04 3.97 22.90
CA ALA A 179 17.85 2.62 23.40
C ALA A 179 19.18 1.93 23.78
N THR A 180 20.32 2.40 23.25
CA THR A 180 21.65 1.84 23.50
C THR A 180 22.34 2.53 24.68
N THR A 181 22.34 3.87 24.72
CA THR A 181 23.06 4.64 25.75
C THR A 181 22.18 5.06 26.93
N ALA A 182 20.85 4.95 26.79
CA ALA A 182 19.85 5.53 27.69
C ALA A 182 19.97 7.07 27.84
N GLU A 183 20.68 7.74 26.93
CA GLU A 183 20.82 9.20 26.94
C GLU A 183 19.54 9.88 26.41
N PRO A 184 19.16 11.05 26.93
CA PRO A 184 18.01 11.81 26.44
C PRO A 184 18.13 12.26 24.97
N LEU A 185 17.11 11.97 24.16
CA LEU A 185 17.06 12.36 22.75
C LEU A 185 16.12 13.54 22.52
N LYS A 186 16.65 14.74 22.33
CA LYS A 186 15.87 15.89 21.83
C LYS A 186 15.62 15.82 20.33
N ASP A 187 14.79 16.74 19.83
CA ASP A 187 14.51 16.91 18.40
C ASP A 187 13.86 15.66 17.78
N VAL A 188 13.14 14.86 18.59
CA VAL A 188 12.37 13.71 18.14
C VAL A 188 10.96 14.18 17.79
N ALA A 189 10.54 13.98 16.54
CA ALA A 189 9.19 14.29 16.09
C ALA A 189 8.20 13.25 16.63
N ILE A 190 7.13 13.72 17.25
CA ILE A 190 6.09 12.90 17.88
C ILE A 190 4.78 13.10 17.15
N SER A 191 4.24 12.00 16.65
CA SER A 191 2.90 11.92 16.07
C SER A 191 2.04 10.94 16.86
N TYR A 192 0.72 11.17 16.86
CA TYR A 192 -0.23 10.28 17.51
C TYR A 192 -1.24 9.73 16.50
N LYS A 193 -1.27 8.41 16.35
CA LYS A 193 -2.24 7.71 15.52
C LYS A 193 -3.43 7.29 16.35
N CYS A 194 -4.62 7.78 15.97
CA CYS A 194 -5.90 7.34 16.50
C CYS A 194 -6.81 6.90 15.35
N ILE A 195 -7.21 5.62 15.33
CA ILE A 195 -7.99 5.01 14.24
C ILE A 195 -7.26 5.23 12.90
N SER A 196 -7.84 6.05 12.00
CA SER A 196 -7.32 6.37 10.67
C SER A 196 -6.55 7.70 10.63
N SER A 197 -6.52 8.45 11.73
CA SER A 197 -5.93 9.80 11.79
C SER A 197 -4.54 9.75 12.41
N ILE A 198 -3.58 10.43 11.78
CA ILE A 198 -2.24 10.66 12.34
C ILE A 198 -2.13 12.15 12.62
N CYS A 199 -1.99 12.50 13.88
CA CYS A 199 -1.94 13.87 14.35
C CYS A 199 -0.52 14.24 14.73
N ASP A 200 0.05 15.26 14.10
CA ASP A 200 1.32 15.84 14.52
C ASP A 200 1.14 16.51 15.90
N ILE A 201 1.96 16.11 16.87
CA ILE A 201 1.89 16.61 18.24
C ILE A 201 2.98 17.64 18.49
N GLY A 202 4.18 17.40 17.99
CA GLY A 202 5.32 18.30 18.15
C GLY A 202 6.64 17.56 18.30
N THR A 203 7.62 18.22 18.91
CA THR A 203 9.00 17.73 18.97
C THR A 203 9.54 17.84 20.39
N THR A 204 10.28 16.82 20.84
CA THR A 204 10.89 16.82 22.18
C THR A 204 12.03 17.85 22.30
N LYS A 205 12.18 18.43 23.49
CA LYS A 205 13.23 19.42 23.81
C LYS A 205 14.00 19.00 25.06
N LEU A 206 15.28 19.37 25.14
CA LEU A 206 16.03 19.22 26.40
C LEU A 206 15.52 20.25 27.41
N GLU A 207 15.05 19.76 28.54
CA GLU A 207 14.73 20.58 29.71
C GLU A 207 15.71 20.24 30.84
N ALA A 208 16.31 21.28 31.44
CA ALA A 208 17.17 21.10 32.61
C ALA A 208 16.32 20.60 33.78
N GLN A 209 16.72 19.51 34.42
CA GLN A 209 15.95 18.97 35.54
C GLN A 209 15.86 19.99 36.68
N SER A 210 14.64 20.25 37.14
CA SER A 210 14.40 20.73 38.50
C SER A 210 14.81 19.63 39.50
N GLN A 211 15.49 20.02 40.58
CA GLN A 211 16.19 19.19 41.57
C GLN A 211 15.39 18.08 42.31
N GLU A 212 14.19 17.68 41.88
CA GLU A 212 13.32 16.76 42.64
C GLU A 212 13.27 15.30 42.16
N LEU A 213 13.81 14.96 40.99
CA LEU A 213 13.80 13.59 40.48
C LEU A 213 15.22 13.12 40.18
N GLY A 214 15.95 12.70 41.21
CA GLY A 214 17.34 12.31 41.10
C GLY A 214 17.59 11.20 40.07
N ALA A 215 18.22 11.57 38.93
CA ALA A 215 19.24 10.80 38.22
C ALA A 215 19.78 11.64 37.04
N GLY A 216 21.10 11.94 37.05
CA GLY A 216 21.86 12.40 35.88
C GLY A 216 22.02 13.92 35.72
N SER A 217 23.22 14.33 35.30
CA SER A 217 23.64 15.73 35.05
C SER A 217 23.27 16.27 33.67
N GLU A 218 22.54 15.50 32.87
CA GLU A 218 22.09 15.85 31.53
C GLU A 218 20.56 15.90 31.55
N GLY A 219 19.98 17.07 31.30
CA GLY A 219 18.53 17.28 31.40
C GLY A 219 17.70 16.28 30.59
N SER A 220 16.41 16.17 30.88
CA SER A 220 15.54 15.20 30.20
C SER A 220 15.04 15.74 28.87
N ALA A 221 14.91 14.87 27.87
CA ALA A 221 14.27 15.21 26.59
C ALA A 221 12.76 14.97 26.71
N ILE A 222 11.98 16.03 26.73
CA ILE A 222 10.56 16.02 27.08
C ILE A 222 9.72 16.70 25.99
N LEU A 223 8.54 16.16 25.73
CA LEU A 223 7.42 16.86 25.11
C LEU A 223 6.20 16.80 26.03
N GLN A 224 5.81 17.94 26.59
CA GLN A 224 4.50 18.11 27.23
C GLN A 224 3.56 18.75 26.22
N ALA A 225 2.53 18.02 25.80
CA ALA A 225 1.61 18.49 24.78
C ALA A 225 0.21 17.94 24.98
N SER A 226 -0.75 18.56 24.30
CA SER A 226 -2.12 18.06 24.25
C SER A 226 -2.27 17.06 23.09
N PHE A 227 -2.82 15.90 23.40
CA PHE A 227 -3.12 14.82 22.48
C PHE A 227 -4.65 14.72 22.27
N PRO A 228 -5.10 14.26 21.09
CA PRO A 228 -6.48 13.79 20.94
C PRO A 228 -6.78 12.68 21.93
N GLN A 229 -7.97 12.65 22.52
CA GLN A 229 -8.39 11.56 23.39
C GLN A 229 -8.72 10.32 22.54
N CYS A 230 -8.02 9.21 22.78
CA CYS A 230 -8.18 7.98 22.05
C CYS A 230 -7.84 6.77 22.93
N VAL A 231 -8.56 5.67 22.74
CA VAL A 231 -8.27 4.37 23.36
C VAL A 231 -7.55 3.50 22.33
N ASN A 232 -6.48 2.82 22.74
CA ASN A 232 -5.62 1.98 21.90
C ASN A 232 -5.01 2.73 20.71
N GLY A 233 -4.67 4.00 20.91
CA GLY A 233 -3.88 4.77 19.95
C GLY A 233 -2.41 4.37 19.96
N PHE A 234 -1.64 4.90 19.02
CA PHE A 234 -0.19 4.69 18.96
C PHE A 234 0.55 6.01 18.95
N ILE A 235 1.56 6.14 19.79
CA ILE A 235 2.58 7.17 19.60
C ILE A 235 3.60 6.66 18.60
N LEU A 236 3.92 7.52 17.62
CA LEU A 236 4.94 7.33 16.61
C LEU A 236 6.03 8.37 16.86
N ALA A 237 7.27 7.92 16.94
CA ALA A 237 8.43 8.78 17.15
C ALA A 237 9.44 8.59 16.02
N GLU A 238 9.87 9.70 15.44
CA GLU A 238 10.79 9.74 14.30
C GLU A 238 11.94 10.72 14.58
N LYS A 239 13.16 10.28 14.28
CA LYS A 239 14.36 11.11 14.36
C LYS A 239 15.38 10.62 13.34
N GLU A 240 16.03 11.56 12.66
CA GLU A 240 17.11 11.24 11.71
C GLU A 240 18.22 10.43 12.39
N GLY A 241 18.69 9.36 11.74
CA GLY A 241 19.70 8.45 12.28
C GLY A 241 19.18 7.44 13.30
N TYR A 242 17.86 7.36 13.52
CA TYR A 242 17.21 6.41 14.42
C TYR A 242 16.10 5.64 13.70
N ALA A 243 15.86 4.41 14.12
CA ALA A 243 14.72 3.63 13.69
C ALA A 243 13.42 4.27 14.21
N PRO A 244 12.35 4.32 13.41
CA PRO A 244 11.04 4.77 13.88
C PRO A 244 10.57 3.92 15.06
N ALA A 245 10.13 4.56 16.14
CA ALA A 245 9.56 3.88 17.29
C ALA A 245 8.04 3.99 17.28
N LYS A 246 7.37 2.89 17.62
CA LYS A 246 5.91 2.81 17.73
C LYS A 246 5.53 2.16 19.05
N GLN A 247 4.70 2.83 19.83
CA GLN A 247 4.21 2.29 21.11
C GLN A 247 2.73 2.55 21.27
N GLU A 248 1.99 1.54 21.73
CA GLU A 248 0.59 1.69 22.08
C GLU A 248 0.45 2.59 23.31
N PHE A 249 -0.43 3.57 23.23
CA PHE A 249 -0.66 4.54 24.29
C PHE A 249 -2.08 5.11 24.18
N SER A 250 -2.87 4.93 25.24
CA SER A 250 -4.23 5.46 25.32
C SER A 250 -4.23 6.80 26.04
N THR A 251 -4.87 7.80 25.46
CA THR A 251 -4.94 9.19 25.94
C THR A 251 -6.33 9.55 26.48
N ASN A 252 -7.13 8.55 26.84
CA ASN A 252 -8.45 8.73 27.45
C ASN A 252 -8.38 9.04 28.95
N ILE A 253 -7.18 9.09 29.53
CA ILE A 253 -6.89 9.47 30.92
C ILE A 253 -5.83 10.57 30.86
N ASP A 254 -6.11 11.73 31.45
CA ASP A 254 -5.21 12.88 31.41
C ASP A 254 -4.00 12.72 32.35
N GLY A 255 -2.88 13.33 31.98
CA GLY A 255 -1.70 13.49 32.85
C GLY A 255 -0.79 12.25 32.88
N GLN A 256 -0.85 11.39 31.87
CA GLN A 256 0.00 10.23 31.78
C GLN A 256 1.39 10.59 31.23
N SER A 257 2.33 9.68 31.44
CA SER A 257 3.71 9.81 30.99
C SER A 257 4.17 8.52 30.34
N ILE A 258 4.99 8.64 29.30
CA ILE A 258 5.54 7.50 28.56
C ILE A 258 6.98 7.79 28.14
N SER A 259 7.83 6.76 28.23
CA SER A 259 9.20 6.81 27.74
C SER A 259 9.34 5.97 26.47
N LEU A 260 9.73 6.62 25.38
CA LEU A 260 10.00 6.00 24.09
C LEU A 260 11.51 5.81 23.92
N MET A 261 11.91 4.57 23.65
CA MET A 261 13.29 4.23 23.33
C MET A 261 13.44 4.13 21.81
N LEU A 262 14.38 4.89 21.24
CA LEU A 262 14.67 4.87 19.81
C LEU A 262 16.01 4.15 19.59
N ASN A 263 16.03 3.19 18.67
CA ASN A 263 17.24 2.44 18.34
C ASN A 263 18.07 3.22 17.29
N PRO A 264 19.36 3.53 17.53
CA PRO A 264 20.19 4.21 16.56
C PRO A 264 20.44 3.32 15.33
N LEU A 265 20.28 3.90 14.15
CA LEU A 265 20.63 3.23 12.90
C LEU A 265 22.15 3.23 12.72
N LYS A 266 22.69 2.08 12.33
CA LYS A 266 24.10 1.88 12.04
C LYS A 266 24.26 1.46 10.59
N LYS A 267 25.23 2.06 9.93
CA LYS A 267 25.62 1.70 8.57
C LYS A 267 26.60 0.51 8.61
N LEU A 268 26.20 -0.59 7.99
CA LEU A 268 27.02 -1.79 7.80
C LEU A 268 27.40 -1.93 6.33
N ASN A 269 28.66 -2.19 6.04
CA ASN A 269 29.07 -2.61 4.70
C ASN A 269 28.74 -4.09 4.51
N THR A 270 28.18 -4.44 3.36
CA THR A 270 27.68 -5.78 3.07
C THR A 270 28.58 -6.48 2.07
N GLU A 271 28.99 -7.70 2.41
CA GLU A 271 29.57 -8.68 1.49
C GLU A 271 28.58 -9.83 1.30
N LEU A 272 28.43 -10.31 0.07
CA LEU A 272 27.55 -11.43 -0.24
C LEU A 272 28.35 -12.57 -0.87
N ILE A 273 28.30 -13.72 -0.22
CA ILE A 273 28.92 -14.96 -0.65
C ILE A 273 27.83 -15.93 -1.10
N LEU A 274 27.98 -16.48 -2.29
CA LEU A 274 27.11 -17.50 -2.84
C LEU A 274 27.70 -18.88 -2.56
N ILE A 275 26.85 -19.80 -2.12
CA ILE A 275 27.19 -21.19 -1.84
C ILE A 275 26.44 -22.07 -2.85
N ASP A 276 27.18 -22.81 -3.67
CA ASP A 276 26.59 -23.77 -4.61
C ASP A 276 26.14 -25.07 -3.92
N GLU A 277 25.47 -25.94 -4.68
CA GLU A 277 24.95 -27.23 -4.21
C GLU A 277 26.03 -28.20 -3.68
N PHE A 278 27.31 -27.97 -3.98
CA PHE A 278 28.45 -28.75 -3.51
C PHE A 278 29.18 -28.08 -2.33
N GLY A 279 28.69 -26.92 -1.86
CA GLY A 279 29.32 -26.14 -0.80
C GLY A 279 30.46 -25.23 -1.28
N GLY A 280 30.60 -25.04 -2.59
CA GLY A 280 31.57 -24.11 -3.17
C GLY A 280 31.17 -22.65 -2.91
N GLU A 281 32.08 -21.89 -2.32
CA GLU A 281 31.88 -20.46 -2.03
C GLU A 281 32.45 -19.56 -3.13
N ARG A 282 31.68 -18.55 -3.53
CA ARG A 282 32.11 -17.54 -4.51
C ARG A 282 31.37 -16.23 -4.36
N SER A 283 31.98 -15.15 -4.85
CA SER A 283 31.26 -13.88 -5.04
C SER A 283 30.33 -13.93 -6.26
N LEU A 284 29.50 -12.89 -6.39
CA LEU A 284 28.65 -12.67 -7.57
C LEU A 284 29.51 -12.45 -8.84
N ARG A 285 29.02 -12.98 -9.96
CA ARG A 285 29.55 -12.70 -11.31
C ARG A 285 28.96 -11.39 -11.86
N SER A 286 29.53 -10.87 -12.94
CA SER A 286 29.11 -9.60 -13.55
C SER A 286 27.70 -9.61 -14.15
N ASP A 287 27.17 -10.79 -14.45
CA ASP A 287 25.82 -11.04 -14.93
C ASP A 287 24.83 -11.38 -13.80
N GLU A 288 25.27 -11.33 -12.55
CA GLU A 288 24.47 -11.65 -11.37
C GLU A 288 24.22 -10.42 -10.49
N SER A 289 23.07 -10.38 -9.84
CA SER A 289 22.70 -9.35 -8.85
C SER A 289 21.88 -9.98 -7.73
N ALA A 290 21.80 -9.34 -6.57
CA ALA A 290 20.99 -9.82 -5.47
C ALA A 290 20.14 -8.72 -4.84
N LEU A 291 18.94 -9.09 -4.40
CA LEU A 291 18.09 -8.25 -3.57
C LEU A 291 18.12 -8.80 -2.14
N VAL A 292 18.64 -8.00 -1.22
CA VAL A 292 18.75 -8.34 0.20
C VAL A 292 17.76 -7.46 0.96
N THR A 293 16.85 -8.08 1.70
CA THR A 293 15.82 -7.38 2.48
C THR A 293 15.90 -7.76 3.94
N PHE A 294 15.92 -6.76 4.82
CA PHE A 294 15.80 -6.88 6.27
C PHE A 294 14.47 -6.27 6.68
N LEU A 295 13.57 -7.08 7.23
CA LEU A 295 12.29 -6.63 7.78
C LEU A 295 12.26 -6.94 9.27
N SER A 296 12.17 -5.93 10.13
CA SER A 296 12.04 -6.14 11.57
C SER A 296 10.71 -6.80 11.91
N GLU A 297 10.66 -7.56 13.01
CA GLU A 297 9.46 -8.30 13.44
C GLU A 297 8.23 -7.38 13.63
N ASP A 298 8.44 -6.19 14.19
CA ASP A 298 7.41 -5.15 14.38
C ASP A 298 7.08 -4.37 13.10
N SER A 299 7.77 -4.68 11.99
CA SER A 299 7.65 -4.04 10.68
C SER A 299 7.95 -2.53 10.67
N THR A 300 8.65 -2.01 11.69
CA THR A 300 9.05 -0.59 11.74
C THR A 300 10.29 -0.29 10.90
N ILE A 301 11.15 -1.29 10.66
CA ILE A 301 12.34 -1.21 9.83
C ILE A 301 12.16 -2.15 8.64
N ALA A 302 12.15 -1.59 7.43
CA ALA A 302 12.19 -2.33 6.17
C ALA A 302 13.31 -1.76 5.29
N GLN A 303 14.42 -2.48 5.21
CA GLN A 303 15.62 -2.06 4.49
C GLN A 303 15.91 -3.02 3.35
N THR A 304 16.13 -2.47 2.16
CA THR A 304 16.39 -3.25 0.95
C THR A 304 17.65 -2.75 0.26
N LEU A 305 18.55 -3.69 -0.04
CA LEU A 305 19.84 -3.46 -0.70
C LEU A 305 19.84 -4.19 -2.04
N LEU A 306 20.09 -3.46 -3.13
CA LEU A 306 20.38 -4.05 -4.44
C LEU A 306 21.90 -4.21 -4.60
N TYR A 307 22.40 -5.44 -4.57
CA TYR A 307 23.83 -5.76 -4.63
C TYR A 307 24.24 -6.25 -6.04
N PRO A 308 25.40 -5.85 -6.59
CA PRO A 308 26.50 -5.08 -5.97
C PRO A 308 26.43 -3.54 -6.07
N GLU A 309 25.37 -2.98 -6.63
CA GLU A 309 25.15 -1.55 -6.90
C GLU A 309 25.14 -0.73 -5.61
N GLN A 310 24.56 -1.30 -4.57
CA GLN A 310 24.59 -0.83 -3.20
C GLN A 310 25.32 -1.87 -2.35
N ARG A 311 26.19 -1.39 -1.46
CA ARG A 311 27.00 -2.23 -0.57
C ARG A 311 26.89 -1.85 0.89
N SER A 312 25.92 -1.01 1.24
CA SER A 312 25.74 -0.58 2.62
C SER A 312 24.29 -0.64 3.03
N LEU A 313 24.03 -1.29 4.14
CA LEU A 313 22.74 -1.42 4.80
C LEU A 313 22.69 -0.48 6.01
N GLU A 314 21.56 0.17 6.25
CA GLU A 314 21.35 1.01 7.43
C GLU A 314 20.30 0.36 8.33
N VAL A 315 20.74 -0.27 9.42
CA VAL A 315 19.91 -1.11 10.30
C VAL A 315 20.25 -0.84 11.77
N ALA A 316 19.32 -1.16 12.67
CA ALA A 316 19.54 -1.12 14.11
C ALA A 316 19.58 -2.54 14.71
N ASP A 317 19.97 -2.65 15.98
CA ASP A 317 19.93 -3.91 16.72
C ASP A 317 18.46 -4.36 16.84
N SER A 318 18.11 -5.52 16.28
CA SER A 318 16.73 -6.04 16.22
C SER A 318 16.65 -7.49 15.72
N TYR A 319 15.47 -8.08 15.83
CA TYR A 319 15.12 -9.35 15.19
C TYR A 319 14.55 -9.09 13.80
N TYR A 320 15.24 -9.62 12.79
CA TYR A 320 14.88 -9.44 11.38
C TYR A 320 14.44 -10.75 10.72
N ASN A 321 13.41 -10.68 9.88
CA ASN A 321 13.25 -11.61 8.78
C ASN A 321 14.12 -11.13 7.62
N VAL A 322 15.21 -11.87 7.35
CA VAL A 322 16.14 -11.59 6.27
C VAL A 322 15.73 -12.42 5.06
N ARG A 323 15.63 -11.77 3.90
CA ARG A 323 15.38 -12.41 2.61
C ARG A 323 16.42 -11.99 1.61
N ILE A 324 17.14 -12.96 1.05
CA ILE A 324 18.11 -12.77 -0.03
C ILE A 324 17.58 -13.47 -1.26
N GLN A 325 17.57 -12.78 -2.40
CA GLN A 325 17.16 -13.33 -3.70
C GLN A 325 18.26 -13.03 -4.71
N VAL A 326 18.74 -14.06 -5.41
CA VAL A 326 19.88 -13.96 -6.34
C VAL A 326 19.38 -14.15 -7.77
N PHE A 327 19.68 -13.18 -8.61
CA PHE A 327 19.24 -13.07 -10.00
C PHE A 327 20.42 -13.17 -10.95
N LYS A 328 20.16 -13.74 -12.12
CA LYS A 328 21.10 -13.82 -13.23
C LYS A 328 20.47 -13.24 -14.49
N LYS A 329 21.23 -12.45 -15.24
CA LYS A 329 20.84 -11.93 -16.56
C LYS A 329 20.83 -13.08 -17.57
N LYS A 330 19.65 -13.63 -17.83
CA LYS A 330 19.42 -14.71 -18.78
C LYS A 330 18.04 -14.48 -19.42
N PRO A 331 17.97 -14.38 -20.76
CA PRO A 331 16.69 -14.31 -21.44
C PRO A 331 15.95 -15.64 -21.22
N LEU A 332 14.75 -15.57 -20.65
CA LEU A 332 13.84 -16.72 -20.53
C LEU A 332 12.51 -16.36 -21.18
N SER A 333 12.15 -17.10 -22.24
CA SER A 333 10.86 -16.94 -22.89
C SER A 333 9.80 -17.71 -22.11
N LEU A 334 8.77 -17.00 -21.68
CA LEU A 334 7.56 -17.57 -21.11
C LEU A 334 6.55 -17.73 -22.24
N GLU A 335 6.13 -18.96 -22.49
CA GLU A 335 5.08 -19.25 -23.45
C GLU A 335 3.72 -18.74 -22.93
N ALA A 336 2.79 -18.48 -23.86
CA ALA A 336 1.44 -18.07 -23.51
C ALA A 336 0.69 -19.21 -22.82
N THR A 337 0.07 -18.92 -21.67
CA THR A 337 -0.64 -19.93 -20.87
C THR A 337 -2.05 -19.45 -20.54
N GLU A 338 -3.02 -20.36 -20.59
CA GLU A 338 -4.38 -20.10 -20.14
C GLU A 338 -4.59 -20.67 -18.72
N THR A 339 -5.08 -19.85 -17.80
CA THR A 339 -5.39 -20.24 -16.43
C THR A 339 -6.88 -20.03 -16.16
N LYS A 340 -7.57 -21.08 -15.72
CA LYS A 340 -8.99 -21.00 -15.31
C LYS A 340 -9.07 -20.73 -13.81
N LYS A 341 -9.69 -19.61 -13.42
CA LYS A 341 -9.94 -19.29 -12.00
C LYS A 341 -11.43 -19.23 -11.72
N CYS A 342 -11.85 -19.93 -10.68
CA CYS A 342 -13.23 -19.98 -10.23
C CYS A 342 -13.43 -19.08 -9.01
N PHE A 343 -14.50 -18.31 -9.02
CA PHE A 343 -14.88 -17.37 -7.97
C PHE A 343 -16.27 -17.72 -7.45
N ASN A 344 -16.41 -17.77 -6.13
CA ASN A 344 -17.71 -17.89 -5.49
C ASN A 344 -18.40 -16.52 -5.47
N VAL A 345 -19.26 -16.28 -6.45
CA VAL A 345 -20.06 -15.05 -6.57
C VAL A 345 -21.46 -15.28 -6.00
N PRO A 346 -22.19 -14.25 -5.55
CA PRO A 346 -23.59 -14.41 -5.15
C PRO A 346 -24.41 -15.09 -6.26
N ALA A 347 -25.25 -16.05 -5.87
CA ALA A 347 -26.13 -16.74 -6.80
C ALA A 347 -27.07 -15.74 -7.49
N SER A 348 -27.31 -15.93 -8.78
CA SER A 348 -28.15 -15.01 -9.56
C SER A 348 -29.58 -15.00 -9.02
N GLY A 349 -30.21 -13.82 -8.90
CA GLY A 349 -31.60 -13.68 -8.44
C GLY A 349 -31.79 -13.66 -6.92
N ILE A 350 -32.99 -14.00 -6.46
CA ILE A 350 -33.40 -13.89 -5.03
C ILE A 350 -32.48 -14.71 -4.09
N GLY A 351 -31.90 -15.82 -4.57
CA GLY A 351 -30.96 -16.63 -3.80
C GLY A 351 -29.69 -15.87 -3.36
N GLY A 352 -29.20 -14.93 -4.17
CA GLY A 352 -28.02 -14.11 -3.80
C GLY A 352 -28.29 -13.15 -2.64
N VAL A 353 -29.54 -12.69 -2.49
CA VAL A 353 -29.98 -11.80 -1.38
C VAL A 353 -30.03 -12.56 -0.05
N PHE A 354 -30.28 -13.87 -0.09
CA PHE A 354 -30.26 -14.76 1.07
C PHE A 354 -28.90 -15.40 1.34
N GLY A 355 -27.84 -14.94 0.66
CA GLY A 355 -26.46 -15.38 0.92
C GLY A 355 -26.03 -16.66 0.21
N PHE A 356 -26.84 -17.23 -0.69
CA PHE A 356 -26.41 -18.35 -1.52
C PHE A 356 -25.34 -17.89 -2.53
N LYS A 357 -24.28 -18.68 -2.68
CA LYS A 357 -23.17 -18.43 -3.61
C LYS A 357 -23.21 -19.44 -4.76
N GLN A 358 -22.79 -19.03 -5.95
CA GLN A 358 -22.56 -19.85 -7.13
C GLN A 358 -21.10 -19.72 -7.56
N GLU A 359 -20.51 -20.81 -8.01
CA GLU A 359 -19.15 -20.80 -8.54
C GLU A 359 -19.16 -20.34 -10.00
N LYS A 360 -18.40 -19.29 -10.31
CA LYS A 360 -18.24 -18.76 -11.66
C LYS A 360 -16.77 -18.78 -12.05
N CYS A 361 -16.44 -19.54 -13.08
CA CYS A 361 -15.08 -19.66 -13.58
C CYS A 361 -14.84 -18.74 -14.78
N GLU A 362 -13.73 -18.01 -14.75
CA GLU A 362 -13.23 -17.21 -15.86
C GLU A 362 -11.84 -17.72 -16.26
N THR A 363 -11.60 -17.79 -17.58
CA THR A 363 -10.30 -18.15 -18.13
C THR A 363 -9.51 -16.88 -18.40
N PHE A 364 -8.30 -16.82 -17.87
CA PHE A 364 -7.35 -15.73 -18.04
C PHE A 364 -6.23 -16.20 -18.96
N SER A 365 -5.95 -15.44 -20.01
CA SER A 365 -4.81 -15.69 -20.89
C SER A 365 -3.64 -14.83 -20.42
N ILE A 366 -2.53 -15.48 -20.10
CA ILE A 366 -1.26 -14.84 -19.77
C ILE A 366 -0.44 -14.81 -21.06
N PRO A 367 -0.13 -13.63 -21.61
CA PRO A 367 0.58 -13.52 -22.87
C PRO A 367 2.03 -13.98 -22.72
N SER A 368 2.60 -14.48 -23.81
CA SER A 368 4.04 -14.81 -23.86
C SER A 368 4.88 -13.58 -23.50
N THR A 369 5.88 -13.77 -22.64
CA THR A 369 6.73 -12.68 -22.13
C THR A 369 8.17 -13.14 -22.05
N GLU A 370 9.10 -12.30 -22.45
CA GLU A 370 10.53 -12.55 -22.26
C GLU A 370 11.01 -11.89 -20.97
N LEU A 371 11.67 -12.65 -20.12
CA LEU A 371 12.33 -12.16 -18.91
C LEU A 371 13.80 -11.89 -19.22
N ASP A 372 14.30 -10.70 -18.86
CA ASP A 372 15.72 -10.34 -19.02
C ASP A 372 16.61 -10.93 -17.91
N GLN A 373 15.98 -11.40 -16.82
CA GLN A 373 16.65 -11.95 -15.65
C GLN A 373 15.80 -13.04 -15.00
N VAL A 374 16.47 -14.03 -14.42
CA VAL A 374 15.85 -15.15 -13.72
C VAL A 374 16.40 -15.24 -12.30
N ILE A 375 15.56 -15.64 -11.35
CA ILE A 375 16.00 -15.98 -10.01
C ILE A 375 16.57 -17.40 -10.04
N PHE A 376 17.77 -17.59 -9.50
CA PHE A 376 18.46 -18.90 -9.50
C PHE A 376 18.96 -19.28 -8.10
N GLY A 377 18.65 -18.48 -7.08
CA GLY A 377 18.99 -18.77 -5.70
C GLY A 377 18.42 -17.76 -4.73
N GLY A 378 18.62 -18.03 -3.44
CA GLY A 378 18.15 -17.18 -2.36
C GLY A 378 18.01 -17.94 -1.05
N VAL A 379 17.77 -17.21 0.03
CA VAL A 379 17.46 -17.79 1.34
C VAL A 379 16.58 -16.82 2.12
N GLN A 380 15.67 -17.35 2.94
CA GLN A 380 14.89 -16.57 3.90
C GLN A 380 15.00 -17.18 5.30
N PHE A 381 15.33 -16.36 6.30
CA PHE A 381 15.54 -16.80 7.67
C PHE A 381 15.29 -15.67 8.68
N ASN A 382 15.11 -16.02 9.95
CA ASN A 382 15.06 -15.06 11.03
C ASN A 382 16.45 -14.91 11.64
N TYR A 383 16.85 -13.69 11.97
CA TYR A 383 18.18 -13.39 12.48
C TYR A 383 18.11 -12.30 13.56
N ASN A 384 18.72 -12.58 14.72
CA ASN A 384 18.93 -11.57 15.74
C ASN A 384 20.21 -10.79 15.43
N LEU A 385 20.07 -9.55 14.98
CA LEU A 385 21.20 -8.70 14.62
C LEU A 385 21.64 -7.88 15.84
N GLU A 386 22.86 -8.14 16.31
CA GLU A 386 23.51 -7.39 17.39
C GLU A 386 24.80 -6.75 16.88
N ILE A 387 24.72 -5.49 16.43
CA ILE A 387 25.78 -4.83 15.66
C ILE A 387 26.99 -4.51 16.55
N GLY A 388 26.77 -4.10 17.79
CA GLY A 388 27.86 -3.65 18.68
C GLY A 388 28.72 -2.56 18.02
N SER A 389 30.04 -2.77 17.96
CA SER A 389 31.03 -1.89 17.31
C SER A 389 31.41 -2.32 15.87
N LYS A 390 30.76 -3.35 15.34
CA LYS A 390 31.05 -3.96 14.04
C LYS A 390 30.62 -3.02 12.91
N ARG A 391 31.29 -3.13 11.76
CA ARG A 391 31.08 -2.24 10.61
C ARG A 391 30.76 -2.99 9.33
N ASN A 392 30.99 -4.30 9.29
CA ASN A 392 30.75 -5.13 8.12
C ASN A 392 29.87 -6.32 8.49
N ILE A 393 29.06 -6.74 7.54
CA ILE A 393 28.25 -7.96 7.60
C ILE A 393 28.50 -8.80 6.35
N ILE A 394 28.86 -10.05 6.55
CA ILE A 394 28.98 -11.05 5.49
C ILE A 394 27.68 -11.84 5.49
N LEU A 395 27.03 -11.86 4.33
CA LEU A 395 25.80 -12.60 4.08
C LEU A 395 26.08 -13.78 3.18
N TYR A 396 25.35 -14.87 3.41
CA TYR A 396 25.44 -16.08 2.62
C TYR A 396 24.11 -16.36 1.94
N SER A 397 24.14 -16.80 0.68
CA SER A 397 22.96 -17.27 -0.03
C SER A 397 23.26 -18.55 -0.78
N LEU A 398 22.32 -19.48 -0.73
CA LEU A 398 22.38 -20.71 -1.52
C LEU A 398 21.92 -20.43 -2.95
N VAL A 399 22.59 -21.03 -3.92
CA VAL A 399 22.26 -20.94 -5.33
C VAL A 399 22.13 -22.33 -5.96
N SER A 400 21.16 -22.45 -6.86
CA SER A 400 20.87 -23.66 -7.61
C SER A 400 21.44 -23.55 -9.03
N PRO A 401 21.48 -24.64 -9.80
CA PRO A 401 21.72 -24.58 -11.24
C PRO A 401 20.77 -23.59 -11.93
N GLU A 402 21.25 -23.00 -13.03
CA GLU A 402 20.48 -21.98 -13.75
C GLU A 402 19.16 -22.58 -14.27
N PRO A 403 18.00 -21.98 -13.95
CA PRO A 403 16.72 -22.51 -14.42
C PRO A 403 16.65 -22.44 -15.95
N GLU A 404 16.14 -23.51 -16.55
CA GLU A 404 15.90 -23.61 -18.00
C GLU A 404 14.41 -23.60 -18.34
N SER A 405 13.56 -23.89 -17.35
CA SER A 405 12.11 -23.95 -17.47
C SER A 405 11.40 -23.14 -16.39
N ILE A 406 10.09 -22.98 -16.58
CA ILE A 406 9.17 -22.41 -15.59
C ILE A 406 9.14 -23.29 -14.33
N GLU A 407 9.17 -24.60 -14.51
CA GLU A 407 9.19 -25.59 -13.44
C GLU A 407 10.44 -25.43 -12.58
N ASP A 408 11.61 -25.25 -13.19
CA ASP A 408 12.87 -25.00 -12.47
C ASP A 408 12.80 -23.68 -11.69
N LEU A 409 12.26 -22.63 -12.32
CA LEU A 409 12.10 -21.31 -11.70
C LEU A 409 11.19 -21.38 -10.46
N ASN A 410 10.11 -22.17 -10.54
CA ASN A 410 9.21 -22.41 -9.42
C ASN A 410 9.89 -23.19 -8.30
N ALA A 411 10.67 -24.22 -8.65
CA ALA A 411 11.44 -24.99 -7.68
C ALA A 411 12.40 -24.08 -6.91
N VAL A 412 13.19 -23.26 -7.63
CA VAL A 412 14.10 -22.29 -7.01
C VAL A 412 13.37 -21.34 -6.05
N ILE A 413 12.21 -20.79 -6.45
CA ILE A 413 11.46 -19.86 -5.60
C ILE A 413 10.92 -20.55 -4.35
N ALA A 414 10.45 -21.79 -4.47
CA ALA A 414 9.98 -22.57 -3.33
C ALA A 414 11.13 -22.88 -2.35
N ASP A 415 12.31 -23.18 -2.89
CA ASP A 415 13.49 -23.52 -2.10
C ASP A 415 14.01 -22.35 -1.26
N ILE A 416 13.78 -21.09 -1.64
CA ILE A 416 14.25 -19.91 -0.86
C ILE A 416 13.82 -19.97 0.61
N SER A 417 12.59 -20.41 0.89
CA SER A 417 12.08 -20.51 2.27
C SER A 417 12.55 -21.77 3.00
N LEU A 418 13.01 -22.78 2.26
CA LEU A 418 13.50 -24.06 2.77
C LEU A 418 15.03 -24.08 2.92
N ASN A 419 15.73 -23.22 2.21
CA ASN A 419 17.19 -23.14 2.17
C ASN A 419 17.82 -22.85 3.53
N LYS A 420 17.06 -22.27 4.48
CA LYS A 420 17.50 -22.12 5.87
C LYS A 420 17.73 -23.46 6.60
N ASP A 421 17.08 -24.53 6.14
CA ASP A 421 17.15 -25.88 6.73
C ASP A 421 18.20 -26.75 6.03
N SER A 422 18.91 -26.20 5.03
CA SER A 422 20.01 -26.88 4.33
C SER A 422 21.23 -27.04 5.25
N PRO A 423 21.96 -28.17 5.18
CA PRO A 423 23.24 -28.31 5.88
C PRO A 423 24.33 -27.35 5.37
N LEU A 424 24.12 -26.74 4.20
CA LEU A 424 25.02 -25.74 3.62
C LEU A 424 24.65 -24.29 4.04
N PHE A 425 23.54 -24.12 4.77
CA PHE A 425 23.14 -22.81 5.28
C PHE A 425 24.21 -22.27 6.24
N LYS A 426 24.52 -20.98 6.08
CA LYS A 426 25.39 -20.23 6.98
C LYS A 426 24.67 -18.98 7.46
N GLU A 427 24.74 -18.75 8.75
CA GLU A 427 24.25 -17.51 9.34
C GLU A 427 25.14 -16.32 8.96
N PRO A 428 24.59 -15.08 8.99
CA PRO A 428 25.40 -13.88 8.80
C PRO A 428 26.54 -13.74 9.81
N GLU A 429 27.67 -13.22 9.35
CA GLU A 429 28.84 -12.94 10.18
C GLU A 429 29.08 -11.42 10.30
N LEU A 430 29.21 -10.92 11.52
CA LEU A 430 29.56 -9.52 11.79
C LEU A 430 31.07 -9.37 12.04
N VAL A 431 31.73 -8.52 11.25
CA VAL A 431 33.20 -8.37 11.24
C VAL A 431 33.66 -6.99 11.68
#